data_AF-A0A7V6CR23-F1
#
_entry.id   AF-A0A7V6CR23-F1
#
_cell.length_a   1.000
_cell.length_b   1.000
_cell.length_c   1.000
_cell.angle_alpha   90.00
_cell.angle_beta   90.00
_cell.angle_gamma   90.00
#
_symmetry.space_group_name_H-M   'P 1'
#
loop_
_entity.id
_entity.type
_entity.pdbx_description
1 polymer ?
#
loop_
_entity_poly.entity_id
_entity_poly.type
_entity_poly.pdbx_seq_one_letter_code
_entity_poly.pdbx_strand_id
1 'polypeptide(L)'
;MMGTRFTIGLMTLLWVQHAWSQVAGYTPPTGYRAFSLELHGGAVAVSPSGRLAVARGRFGGGAEITAYDRIRPEGRQVLATISDSRWQFFGGLAWRDENTLVFSENGDLDTVFEWRIGAGVAPLAPEGSIPNAADVYPLGSQVLVLGADGPN
;
A
#
# COMPACT_ATOMS: atom_id res chain seq x y z
N MET A 1 -52.54 1.55 45.79
CA MET A 1 -51.09 1.37 45.47
C MET A 1 -51.02 0.71 44.10
N MET A 2 -50.98 1.53 43.03
CA MET A 2 -49.78 1.86 42.24
C MET A 2 -49.17 0.63 41.56
N GLY A 3 -49.52 0.47 40.28
CA GLY A 3 -49.08 -0.63 39.43
C GLY A 3 -47.67 -0.45 38.88
N THR A 4 -47.02 -1.57 38.61
CA THR A 4 -45.71 -1.64 37.96
C THR A 4 -45.92 -2.06 36.51
N ARG A 5 -45.79 -1.08 35.60
CA ARG A 5 -45.71 -1.32 34.16
C ARG A 5 -44.28 -1.77 33.85
N PHE A 6 -44.12 -2.99 33.34
CA PHE A 6 -42.85 -3.45 32.79
C PHE A 6 -42.62 -2.78 31.44
N THR A 7 -41.72 -1.79 31.41
CA THR A 7 -41.22 -1.19 30.16
C THR A 7 -40.21 -2.15 29.54
N ILE A 8 -40.60 -2.82 28.46
CA ILE A 8 -39.66 -3.58 27.61
C ILE A 8 -38.89 -2.55 26.78
N GLY A 9 -37.63 -2.32 27.16
CA GLY A 9 -36.71 -1.47 26.42
C GLY A 9 -36.34 -2.12 25.08
N LEU A 10 -36.82 -1.54 23.99
CA LEU A 10 -36.43 -1.89 22.63
C LEU A 10 -34.97 -1.47 22.41
N MET A 11 -34.03 -2.41 22.47
CA MET A 11 -32.67 -2.20 21.99
C MET A 11 -32.69 -2.15 20.45
N THR A 12 -32.75 -0.95 19.90
CA THR A 12 -32.40 -0.72 18.50
C THR A 12 -30.89 -0.91 18.35
N LEU A 13 -30.48 -2.08 17.83
CA LEU A 13 -29.16 -2.27 17.25
C LEU A 13 -29.05 -1.35 16.03
N LEU A 14 -28.56 -0.13 16.26
CA LEU A 14 -28.01 0.73 15.23
C LEU A 14 -26.80 0.02 14.63
N TRP A 15 -27.04 -0.77 13.60
CA TRP A 15 -26.01 -1.10 12.62
C TRP A 15 -25.58 0.22 11.99
N VAL A 16 -24.54 0.83 12.53
CA VAL A 16 -23.83 1.91 11.84
C VAL A 16 -23.24 1.27 10.59
N GLN A 17 -24.01 1.30 9.50
CA GLN A 17 -23.47 1.14 8.17
C GLN A 17 -22.49 2.30 8.00
N HIS A 18 -21.22 2.07 8.34
CA HIS A 18 -20.15 3.00 8.01
C HIS A 18 -20.24 3.18 6.51
N ALA A 19 -20.64 4.39 6.08
CA ALA A 19 -20.77 4.72 4.69
C ALA A 19 -19.36 4.76 4.11
N TRP A 20 -18.96 3.65 3.49
CA TRP A 20 -17.77 3.61 2.66
C TRP A 20 -17.97 4.66 1.56
N SER A 21 -17.05 5.60 1.38
CA SER A 21 -17.12 6.52 0.25
C SER A 21 -16.89 5.72 -1.04
N GLN A 22 -17.98 5.22 -1.61
CA GLN A 22 -17.96 4.64 -2.95
C GLN A 22 -17.38 5.69 -3.90
N VAL A 23 -16.51 5.25 -4.81
CA VAL A 23 -15.98 6.14 -5.86
C VAL A 23 -17.16 6.67 -6.66
N ALA A 24 -17.34 8.00 -6.69
CA ALA A 24 -18.45 8.62 -7.40
C ALA A 24 -18.47 8.18 -8.87
N GLY A 25 -19.62 7.73 -9.36
CA GLY A 25 -19.79 7.30 -10.75
C GLY A 25 -19.34 5.87 -11.05
N TYR A 26 -18.90 5.09 -10.06
CA TYR A 26 -18.52 3.69 -10.26
C TYR A 26 -19.33 2.74 -9.38
N THR A 27 -20.07 1.84 -10.03
CA THR A 27 -20.78 0.74 -9.36
C THR A 27 -19.98 -0.55 -9.53
N PRO A 28 -19.28 -1.04 -8.50
CA PRO A 28 -18.55 -2.30 -8.60
C PRO A 28 -19.52 -3.47 -8.85
N PRO A 29 -19.11 -4.51 -9.59
CA PRO A 29 -19.88 -5.74 -9.72
C PRO A 29 -20.18 -6.39 -8.36
N THR A 30 -21.19 -7.26 -8.30
CA THR A 30 -21.51 -8.02 -7.08
C THR A 30 -20.28 -8.75 -6.54
N GLY A 31 -20.01 -8.61 -5.24
CA GLY A 31 -18.84 -9.19 -4.58
C GLY A 31 -17.61 -8.27 -4.56
N TYR A 32 -17.62 -7.17 -5.33
CA TYR A 32 -16.53 -6.20 -5.37
C TYR A 32 -16.88 -4.93 -4.60
N ARG A 33 -15.85 -4.23 -4.14
CA ARG A 33 -15.94 -2.91 -3.52
C ARG A 33 -14.95 -1.98 -4.17
N ALA A 34 -15.35 -0.73 -4.33
CA ALA A 34 -14.47 0.35 -4.75
C ALA A 34 -14.59 1.48 -3.72
N PHE A 35 -13.45 2.03 -3.34
CA PHE A 35 -13.35 3.16 -2.43
C PHE A 35 -12.17 4.01 -2.84
N SER A 36 -12.28 5.31 -2.60
CA SER A 36 -11.15 6.21 -2.77
C SER A 36 -10.12 5.95 -1.66
N LEU A 37 -8.85 5.82 -2.03
CA LEU A 37 -7.76 5.76 -1.06
C LEU A 37 -7.38 7.13 -0.51
N GLU A 38 -7.83 8.21 -1.15
CA GLU A 38 -7.49 9.60 -0.81
C GLU A 38 -5.97 9.82 -0.73
N LEU A 39 -5.24 9.23 -1.68
CA LEU A 39 -3.78 9.23 -1.74
C LEU A 39 -3.30 9.58 -3.15
N HIS A 40 -2.12 10.17 -3.21
CA HIS A 40 -1.40 10.41 -4.46
C HIS A 40 -0.12 9.57 -4.46
N GLY A 41 -0.02 8.63 -5.39
CA GLY A 41 1.13 7.73 -5.52
C GLY A 41 1.19 7.10 -6.91
N GLY A 42 2.39 6.70 -7.33
CA GLY A 42 2.65 6.01 -8.60
C GLY A 42 2.51 4.49 -8.50
N ALA A 43 2.72 3.92 -7.31
CA ALA A 43 2.56 2.49 -7.04
C ALA A 43 2.10 2.26 -5.59
N VAL A 44 1.37 1.17 -5.36
CA VAL A 44 0.82 0.81 -4.05
C VAL A 44 0.92 -0.70 -3.81
N ALA A 45 1.05 -1.10 -2.54
CA ALA A 45 1.02 -2.50 -2.15
C ALA A 45 0.24 -2.70 -0.84
N VAL A 46 -0.51 -3.79 -0.75
CA VAL A 46 -1.32 -4.14 0.42
C VAL A 46 -0.73 -5.38 1.09
N SER A 47 -0.48 -5.32 2.40
CA SER A 47 0.04 -6.47 3.15
C SER A 47 -1.07 -7.50 3.43
N PRO A 48 -0.75 -8.74 3.82
CA PRO A 48 -1.77 -9.74 4.16
C PRO A 48 -2.75 -9.29 5.26
N SER A 49 -2.31 -8.50 6.24
CA SER A 49 -3.16 -7.91 7.29
C SER A 49 -3.90 -6.64 6.86
N GLY A 50 -3.60 -6.10 5.67
CA GLY A 50 -4.26 -4.92 5.12
C GLY A 50 -3.55 -3.59 5.38
N ARG A 51 -2.25 -3.60 5.74
CA ARG A 51 -1.41 -2.39 5.72
C ARG A 51 -1.24 -1.90 4.28
N LEU A 52 -1.00 -0.61 4.11
CA LEU A 52 -0.86 0.00 2.80
C LEU A 52 0.52 0.65 2.68
N ALA A 53 1.28 0.30 1.64
CA ALA A 53 2.43 1.07 1.21
C ALA A 53 2.06 1.87 -0.02
N VAL A 54 2.50 3.13 -0.08
CA VAL A 54 2.27 4.05 -1.19
C VAL A 54 3.60 4.67 -1.57
N ALA A 55 3.99 4.50 -2.82
CA ALA A 55 5.18 5.09 -3.38
C ALA A 55 4.84 6.32 -4.20
N ARG A 56 5.64 7.36 -4.06
CA ARG A 56 5.50 8.61 -4.80
C ARG A 56 6.83 8.94 -5.48
N GLY A 57 6.82 8.88 -6.81
CA GLY A 57 7.95 9.29 -7.62
C GLY A 57 8.19 10.79 -7.58
N ARG A 58 9.44 11.19 -7.79
CA ARG A 58 9.89 12.58 -7.89
C ARG A 58 11.06 12.67 -8.85
N PHE A 59 10.83 13.28 -10.01
CA PHE A 59 11.89 13.57 -10.97
C PHE A 59 12.96 14.45 -10.32
N GLY A 60 14.23 14.10 -10.52
CA GLY A 60 15.37 14.79 -9.93
C GLY A 60 15.66 14.42 -8.47
N GLY A 61 15.05 13.35 -7.94
CA GLY A 61 15.44 12.72 -6.68
C GLY A 61 14.52 13.03 -5.49
N GLY A 62 14.66 12.23 -4.43
CA GLY A 62 13.88 12.37 -3.20
C GLY A 62 12.47 11.78 -3.30
N ALA A 63 12.29 10.75 -4.12
CA ALA A 63 11.09 9.94 -4.14
C ALA A 63 10.93 9.21 -2.79
N GLU A 64 9.69 8.92 -2.40
CA GLU A 64 9.36 8.42 -1.07
C GLU A 64 8.38 7.25 -1.09
N ILE A 65 8.45 6.41 -0.07
CA ILE A 65 7.46 5.37 0.22
C ILE A 65 6.93 5.60 1.63
N THR A 66 5.61 5.70 1.75
CA THR A 66 4.92 5.80 3.05
C THR A 66 4.13 4.53 3.33
N ALA A 67 4.36 3.93 4.50
CA ALA A 67 3.60 2.81 5.01
C ALA A 67 2.54 3.30 6.01
N TYR A 68 1.33 2.76 5.89
CA TYR A 68 0.19 3.04 6.73
C TYR A 68 -0.30 1.77 7.42
N ASP A 69 -0.88 1.94 8.61
CA ASP A 69 -1.37 0.83 9.43
C ASP A 69 -2.56 0.08 8.82
N ARG A 70 -3.27 0.71 7.89
CA ARG A 70 -4.46 0.15 7.22
C ARG A 70 -4.69 0.78 5.85
N ILE A 71 -5.39 0.05 4.98
CA ILE A 71 -5.84 0.54 3.67
C ILE A 71 -6.98 1.56 3.76
N ARG A 72 -7.87 1.43 4.75
CA ARG A 72 -9.04 2.29 4.91
C ARG A 72 -8.62 3.71 5.28
N PRO A 73 -9.10 4.76 4.60
CA PRO A 73 -8.74 6.15 4.93
C PRO A 73 -9.09 6.56 6.36
N GLU A 74 -10.25 6.12 6.87
CA GLU A 74 -10.75 6.48 8.19
C GLU A 74 -9.83 5.97 9.32
N GLY A 75 -9.29 6.91 10.10
CA GLY A 75 -8.39 6.64 11.21
C GLY A 75 -7.02 6.08 10.80
N ARG A 76 -6.69 6.07 9.50
CA ARG A 76 -5.40 5.61 8.97
C ARG A 76 -4.25 6.43 9.57
N GLN A 77 -3.22 5.74 10.04
CA GLN A 77 -2.02 6.35 10.59
C GLN A 77 -0.80 5.99 9.75
N VAL A 78 0.13 6.93 9.63
CA VAL A 78 1.46 6.66 9.08
C VAL A 78 2.24 5.83 10.08
N LEU A 79 2.76 4.68 9.64
CA LEU A 79 3.69 3.87 10.40
C LEU A 79 5.12 4.39 10.24
N ALA A 80 5.51 4.65 8.99
CA ALA A 80 6.82 5.17 8.64
C ALA A 80 6.84 5.71 7.21
N THR A 81 7.79 6.60 6.93
CA THR A 81 8.11 7.08 5.58
C THR A 81 9.61 6.93 5.37
N ILE A 82 10.00 6.45 4.20
CA ILE A 82 11.40 6.38 3.75
C ILE A 82 11.58 7.20 2.47
N SER A 83 12.75 7.80 2.32
CA SER A 83 13.19 8.46 1.09
C SER A 83 14.71 8.41 0.99
N ASP A 84 15.21 8.51 -0.24
CA ASP A 84 16.63 8.70 -0.56
C ASP A 84 16.71 9.77 -1.65
N SER A 85 17.70 10.67 -1.58
CA SER A 85 17.87 11.72 -2.57
C SER A 85 18.15 11.20 -3.98
N ARG A 86 18.57 9.94 -4.11
CA ARG A 86 18.84 9.27 -5.38
C ARG A 86 17.63 8.52 -5.95
N TRP A 87 16.56 8.31 -5.18
CA TRP A 87 15.37 7.65 -5.71
C TRP A 87 14.55 8.64 -6.52
N GLN A 88 14.18 8.24 -7.74
CA GLN A 88 13.30 9.06 -8.58
C GLN A 88 11.97 8.36 -8.84
N PHE A 89 12.01 7.11 -9.27
CA PHE A 89 10.82 6.39 -9.72
C PHE A 89 10.82 4.97 -9.17
N PHE A 90 9.62 4.45 -8.93
CA PHE A 90 9.43 3.10 -8.42
C PHE A 90 8.71 2.29 -9.47
N GLY A 91 9.26 1.11 -9.80
CA GLY A 91 8.62 0.19 -10.72
C GLY A 91 7.45 -0.52 -10.06
N GLY A 92 7.72 -1.22 -8.97
CA GLY A 92 6.71 -1.95 -8.21
C GLY A 92 6.98 -1.98 -6.71
N LEU A 93 5.95 -2.37 -5.97
CA LEU A 93 5.97 -2.55 -4.53
C LEU A 93 5.27 -3.87 -4.21
N ALA A 94 5.83 -4.64 -3.28
CA ALA A 94 5.19 -5.85 -2.79
C ALA A 94 5.61 -6.16 -1.35
N TRP A 95 4.63 -6.50 -0.52
CA TRP A 95 4.91 -7.00 0.82
C TRP A 95 5.37 -8.44 0.75
N ARG A 96 6.58 -8.72 1.25
CA ARG A 96 7.06 -10.08 1.47
C ARG A 96 6.40 -10.68 2.73
N ASP A 97 6.27 -9.85 3.75
CA ASP A 97 5.58 -10.15 5.00
C ASP A 97 5.01 -8.84 5.60
N GLU A 98 4.47 -8.88 6.82
CA GLU A 98 3.82 -7.71 7.45
C GLU A 98 4.73 -6.50 7.71
N ASN A 99 6.04 -6.71 7.78
CA ASN A 99 7.00 -5.66 8.14
C ASN A 99 8.07 -5.45 7.07
N THR A 100 7.99 -6.20 5.98
CA THR A 100 9.03 -6.25 4.96
C THR A 100 8.42 -5.95 3.59
N LEU A 101 8.77 -4.80 3.04
CA LEU A 101 8.39 -4.35 1.73
C LEU A 101 9.56 -4.54 0.76
N VAL A 102 9.31 -5.16 -0.38
CA VAL A 102 10.23 -5.21 -1.51
C VAL A 102 9.77 -4.18 -2.53
N PHE A 103 10.68 -3.42 -3.11
CA PHE A 103 10.36 -2.42 -4.12
C PHE A 103 11.51 -2.28 -5.12
N SER A 104 11.19 -1.90 -6.35
CA SER A 104 12.20 -1.54 -7.35
C SER A 104 12.31 -0.02 -7.48
N GLU A 105 13.54 0.46 -7.68
CA GLU A 105 13.83 1.82 -8.15
C GLU A 105 14.23 1.71 -9.63
N ASN A 106 13.63 2.55 -10.47
CA ASN A 106 13.79 2.53 -11.93
C ASN A 106 13.95 3.98 -12.44
N GLY A 107 14.97 4.66 -11.92
CA GLY A 107 15.30 6.02 -12.31
C GLY A 107 16.80 6.23 -12.37
N ASP A 108 17.46 6.14 -11.21
CA ASP A 108 18.92 6.35 -11.10
C ASP A 108 19.68 5.11 -10.64
N LEU A 109 19.04 4.27 -9.82
CA LEU A 109 19.70 3.15 -9.15
C LEU A 109 19.44 1.81 -9.85
N ASP A 110 18.36 1.70 -10.63
CA ASP A 110 18.03 0.55 -11.46
C ASP A 110 18.25 -0.79 -10.73
N THR A 111 17.56 -0.93 -9.59
CA THR A 111 17.77 -2.04 -8.67
C THR A 111 16.53 -2.32 -7.81
N VAL A 112 16.63 -3.37 -7.00
CA VAL A 112 15.61 -3.78 -6.04
C VAL A 112 16.13 -3.62 -4.62
N PHE A 113 15.26 -3.12 -3.77
CA PHE A 113 15.50 -2.94 -2.35
C PHE A 113 14.51 -3.74 -1.51
N GLU A 114 14.94 -4.03 -0.30
CA GLU A 114 14.09 -4.45 0.80
C GLU A 114 14.07 -3.34 1.85
N TRP A 115 12.87 -2.95 2.27
CA TRP A 115 12.66 -2.11 3.43
C TRP A 115 11.99 -2.93 4.53
N ARG A 116 12.68 -3.05 5.67
CA ARG A 116 12.10 -3.61 6.89
C ARG A 116 11.76 -2.49 7.86
N ILE A 117 10.49 -2.39 8.24
CA ILE A 117 9.99 -1.35 9.15
C ILE A 117 10.79 -1.43 10.47
N GLY A 118 11.38 -0.30 10.87
CA GLY A 118 12.18 -0.18 12.07
C GLY A 118 13.63 -0.66 11.97
N ALA A 119 14.02 -1.32 10.87
CA ALA A 119 15.40 -1.77 10.64
C ALA A 119 16.12 -1.01 9.50
N GLY A 120 15.36 -0.50 8.52
CA GLY A 120 15.91 0.30 7.43
C GLY A 120 15.87 -0.43 6.08
N VAL A 121 16.62 0.12 5.13
CA VAL A 121 16.57 -0.27 3.72
C VAL A 121 17.89 -0.91 3.32
N ALA A 122 17.82 -2.00 2.56
CA ALA A 122 18.98 -2.70 2.03
C ALA A 122 18.77 -3.07 0.55
N PRO A 123 19.81 -2.99 -0.29
CA PRO A 123 19.74 -3.48 -1.67
C PRO A 123 19.65 -5.01 -1.68
N LEU A 124 18.81 -5.55 -2.55
CA LEU A 124 18.72 -6.99 -2.85
C LEU A 124 19.51 -7.37 -4.11
N ALA A 125 19.83 -6.38 -4.94
CA ALA A 125 20.67 -6.53 -6.13
C ALA A 125 21.64 -5.35 -6.24
N PRO A 126 22.77 -5.49 -6.96
CA PRO A 126 23.66 -4.37 -7.24
C PRO A 126 22.94 -3.22 -7.95
N GLU A 127 23.31 -1.98 -7.65
CA GLU A 127 22.84 -0.81 -8.41
C GLU A 127 23.21 -0.97 -9.91
N GLY A 128 22.31 -0.59 -10.81
CA GLY A 128 22.47 -0.68 -12.27
C GLY A 128 22.18 -2.07 -12.86
N SER A 129 21.82 -3.07 -12.06
CA SER A 129 21.67 -4.45 -12.54
C SER A 129 20.29 -4.79 -13.07
N ILE A 130 19.27 -3.98 -12.77
CA ILE A 130 17.87 -4.26 -13.12
C ILE A 130 17.23 -2.99 -13.71
N PRO A 131 17.62 -2.61 -14.94
CA PRO A 131 17.00 -1.49 -15.63
C PRO A 131 15.54 -1.79 -15.97
N ASN A 132 14.74 -0.74 -16.17
CA ASN A 132 13.35 -0.83 -16.63
C ASN A 132 12.43 -1.71 -15.77
N ALA A 133 12.74 -1.89 -14.48
CA ALA A 133 11.89 -2.63 -13.56
C ALA A 133 10.49 -1.96 -13.51
N ALA A 134 9.47 -2.73 -13.85
CA ALA A 134 8.07 -2.30 -13.92
C ALA A 134 7.22 -2.91 -12.82
N ASP A 135 7.63 -4.04 -12.22
CA ASP A 135 6.97 -4.60 -11.05
C ASP A 135 7.87 -5.60 -10.29
N VAL A 136 7.51 -5.93 -9.04
CA VAL A 136 8.24 -6.90 -8.20
C VAL A 136 7.29 -7.88 -7.50
N TYR A 137 7.69 -9.15 -7.42
CA TYR A 137 6.91 -10.23 -6.81
C TYR A 137 7.79 -11.10 -5.91
N PRO A 138 7.61 -11.05 -4.57
CA PRO A 138 8.21 -12.00 -3.65
C PRO A 138 7.61 -13.39 -3.83
N LEU A 139 8.46 -14.39 -4.10
CA LEU A 139 8.09 -15.79 -4.30
C LEU A 139 8.90 -16.67 -3.33
N GLY A 140 8.44 -16.74 -2.08
CA GLY A 140 9.18 -17.44 -1.02
C GLY A 140 10.56 -16.80 -0.78
N SER A 141 11.63 -17.54 -1.07
CA SER A 141 13.00 -17.04 -0.93
C SER A 141 13.53 -16.30 -2.17
N GLN A 142 12.71 -16.14 -3.20
CA GLN A 142 13.08 -15.46 -4.45
C GLN A 142 12.30 -14.15 -4.58
N VAL A 143 12.85 -13.22 -5.38
CA VAL A 143 12.13 -12.05 -5.87
C VAL A 143 12.16 -12.10 -7.38
N LEU A 144 10.98 -12.14 -7.99
CA LEU A 144 10.82 -11.96 -9.42
C LEU A 144 10.67 -10.46 -9.71
N VAL A 145 11.40 -9.96 -10.70
CA VAL A 145 11.28 -8.59 -11.17
C VAL A 145 10.81 -8.63 -12.62
N LEU A 146 9.76 -7.89 -12.92
CA LEU A 146 9.22 -7.78 -14.27
C LEU A 146 9.78 -6.50 -14.91
N GLY A 147 10.46 -6.65 -16.05
CA GLY A 147 10.92 -5.53 -16.87
C GLY A 147 9.89 -5.14 -17.92
N ALA A 148 9.82 -3.86 -18.27
CA ALA A 148 9.01 -3.34 -19.38
C ALA A 148 9.90 -2.85 -20.53
N ASP A 149 10.68 -3.75 -21.12
CA ASP A 149 11.71 -3.42 -22.13
C ASP A 149 11.17 -3.15 -23.55
N GLY A 150 9.85 -3.24 -23.76
CA GLY A 150 9.23 -3.13 -25.09
C GLY A 150 9.39 -4.42 -25.92
N PRO A 151 8.90 -4.45 -27.18
CA PRO A 151 9.11 -5.59 -28.06
C PRO A 151 10.59 -5.70 -28.42
N ASN A 152 11.17 -6.89 -28.20
CA ASN A 152 12.49 -7.28 -28.69
C ASN A 152 12.56 -7.25 -30.22
#